data_AF-A0A7S1DG50-F1
#
_entry.id   AF-A0A7S1DG50-F1
#
_cell.length_a   1.000
_cell.length_b   1.000
_cell.length_c   1.000
_cell.angle_alpha   90.00
_cell.angle_beta   90.00
_cell.angle_gamma   90.00
#
_symmetry.space_group_name_H-M   'P 1'
#
loop_
_entity.id
_entity.type
_entity.pdbx_description
1 polymer ?
#
loop_
_entity_poly.entity_id
_entity_poly.type
_entity_poly.pdbx_seq_one_letter_code
_entity_poly.pdbx_strand_id
1 'polypeptide(L)'
;VDGDCGIGDVSFIFFVVFYLGCGYIFLPLFVATLIDYFSEAQVEDLSLFNADDCEGYAKVWEEFDRSGGNCPTISIENLRPLIERLKANDHRVGFSVSSDWNRYKAVWCRVMTNPAFFPYGAEGLKIKDESLSEKYGIEAITRENFGKCFGNSARAVELL
;
A
#
# COMPACT_ATOMS: atom_id res chain seq x y z
N VAL A 1 -23.32 -44.00 -60.90
CA VAL A 1 -22.69 -42.94 -60.07
C VAL A 1 -23.73 -41.86 -59.95
N ASP A 2 -24.56 -41.95 -58.92
CA ASP A 2 -25.60 -40.96 -58.65
C ASP A 2 -24.93 -39.79 -57.94
N GLY A 3 -24.39 -38.88 -58.75
CA GLY A 3 -23.73 -37.66 -58.31
C GLY A 3 -24.68 -36.50 -58.40
N ASP A 4 -25.48 -36.30 -57.35
CA ASP A 4 -26.14 -35.01 -57.11
C ASP A 4 -26.09 -34.73 -55.60
N CYS A 5 -24.86 -34.52 -55.11
CA CYS A 5 -24.57 -34.37 -53.68
C CYS A 5 -24.52 -32.88 -53.32
N GLY A 6 -25.67 -32.31 -52.99
CA GLY A 6 -25.79 -30.99 -52.35
C GLY A 6 -27.23 -30.49 -52.34
N ILE A 7 -27.83 -30.34 -51.15
CA ILE A 7 -29.14 -29.70 -51.02
C ILE A 7 -28.93 -28.18 -51.02
N GLY A 8 -29.18 -27.54 -52.17
CA GLY A 8 -28.91 -26.10 -52.39
C GLY A 8 -29.57 -25.20 -51.34
N ASP A 9 -30.82 -25.46 -51.01
CA ASP A 9 -31.59 -24.67 -50.03
C ASP A 9 -31.03 -24.79 -48.62
N VAL A 10 -30.60 -26.00 -48.22
CA VAL A 10 -29.99 -26.26 -46.90
C VAL A 10 -28.60 -25.63 -46.81
N SER A 11 -27.84 -25.65 -47.90
CA SER A 11 -26.52 -25.02 -47.99
C SER A 11 -26.61 -23.50 -47.79
N PHE A 12 -27.58 -22.85 -48.44
CA PHE A 12 -27.82 -21.42 -48.27
C PHE A 12 -28.13 -21.06 -46.81
N ILE A 13 -29.03 -21.81 -46.17
CA ILE A 13 -29.39 -21.58 -44.76
C ILE A 13 -28.18 -21.82 -43.84
N PHE A 14 -27.39 -22.86 -44.08
CA PHE A 14 -26.17 -23.13 -43.31
C PHE A 14 -25.18 -21.97 -43.35
N PHE A 15 -24.88 -21.44 -44.54
CA PHE A 15 -23.95 -20.32 -44.68
C PHE A 15 -24.47 -19.04 -44.06
N VAL A 16 -25.78 -18.77 -44.16
CA VAL A 16 -26.40 -17.60 -43.53
C VAL A 16 -26.33 -17.71 -42.00
N VAL A 17 -26.69 -18.85 -41.43
CA VAL A 17 -26.61 -19.08 -39.98
C VAL A 17 -25.17 -19.00 -39.48
N PHE A 18 -24.22 -19.56 -40.24
CA PHE A 18 -22.80 -19.48 -39.91
C PHE A 18 -22.28 -18.04 -39.94
N TYR A 19 -22.61 -17.27 -40.97
CA TYR A 19 -22.23 -15.87 -41.09
C TYR A 19 -22.78 -15.03 -39.93
N LEU A 20 -24.06 -15.20 -39.61
CA LEU A 20 -24.68 -14.53 -38.47
C LEU A 20 -24.06 -15.00 -37.15
N GLY A 21 -23.79 -16.29 -36.98
CA GLY A 21 -23.13 -16.84 -35.79
C GLY A 21 -21.74 -16.26 -35.57
N CYS A 22 -20.91 -16.15 -36.62
CA CYS A 22 -19.60 -15.51 -36.53
C CYS A 22 -19.71 -14.02 -36.19
N GLY A 23 -20.65 -13.30 -36.80
CA GLY A 23 -20.83 -11.86 -36.57
C GLY A 23 -21.41 -11.50 -35.21
N TYR A 24 -22.35 -12.30 -34.69
CA TYR A 24 -23.10 -11.98 -33.47
C TYR A 24 -22.63 -12.75 -32.23
N ILE A 25 -21.89 -13.85 -32.38
CA ILE A 25 -21.41 -14.65 -31.24
C ILE A 25 -19.90 -14.55 -31.11
N PHE A 26 -19.15 -14.97 -32.13
CA PHE A 26 -17.69 -15.07 -32.03
C PHE A 26 -16.99 -13.71 -31.96
N LEU A 27 -17.42 -12.75 -32.77
CA LEU A 27 -16.80 -11.42 -32.81
C LEU A 27 -17.03 -10.63 -31.51
N PRO A 28 -18.25 -10.54 -30.94
CA PRO A 28 -18.47 -9.90 -29.65
C PRO A 28 -17.79 -10.61 -28.48
N LEU A 29 -17.73 -11.95 -28.50
CA LEU A 29 -17.03 -12.73 -27.48
C LEU A 29 -15.52 -12.44 -27.51
N PHE A 30 -14.92 -12.40 -28.70
CA PHE A 30 -13.51 -12.06 -28.86
C PHE A 30 -13.22 -10.65 -28.34
N VAL A 31 -14.03 -9.66 -28.73
CA VAL A 31 -13.87 -8.28 -28.25
C VAL A 31 -14.02 -8.20 -26.73
N ALA A 32 -14.98 -8.91 -26.13
CA ALA A 32 -15.13 -8.94 -24.67
C ALA A 32 -13.88 -9.49 -23.99
N THR A 33 -13.37 -10.66 -24.41
CA THR A 33 -12.16 -11.26 -23.84
C THR A 33 -10.92 -10.38 -24.01
N LEU A 34 -10.85 -9.64 -25.12
CA LEU A 34 -9.77 -8.73 -25.43
C LEU A 34 -9.85 -7.46 -24.57
N ILE A 35 -11.05 -6.92 -24.33
CA ILE A 35 -11.25 -5.80 -23.41
C ILE A 35 -10.89 -6.22 -21.99
N ASP A 36 -11.28 -7.42 -21.56
CA ASP A 36 -10.95 -7.93 -20.22
C ASP A 36 -9.43 -8.06 -20.07
N TYR A 37 -8.75 -8.66 -21.05
CA TYR A 37 -7.28 -8.74 -21.08
C TYR A 37 -6.60 -7.37 -21.05
N PHE A 38 -7.08 -6.42 -21.87
CA PHE A 38 -6.52 -5.07 -21.86
C PHE A 38 -6.85 -4.29 -20.59
N SER A 39 -8.02 -4.51 -20.00
CA SER A 39 -8.39 -3.86 -18.74
C SER A 39 -7.52 -4.36 -17.60
N GLU A 40 -7.19 -5.65 -17.56
CA GLU A 40 -6.27 -6.23 -16.58
C GLU A 40 -4.86 -5.64 -16.74
N ALA A 41 -4.32 -5.64 -17.95
CA ALA A 41 -3.01 -5.07 -18.26
C ALA A 41 -2.95 -3.54 -18.02
N GLN A 42 -3.98 -2.79 -18.40
CA GLN A 42 -4.04 -1.35 -18.15
C GLN A 42 -4.25 -1.01 -16.68
N VAL A 43 -5.02 -1.80 -15.93
CA VAL A 43 -5.15 -1.62 -14.47
C VAL A 43 -3.79 -1.87 -13.81
N GLU A 44 -3.00 -2.81 -14.31
CA GLU A 44 -1.63 -3.03 -13.85
C GLU A 44 -0.76 -1.77 -14.02
N ASP A 45 -0.82 -1.12 -15.20
CA ASP A 45 -0.08 0.10 -15.50
C ASP A 45 -0.63 1.37 -14.82
N LEU A 46 -1.95 1.46 -14.62
CA LEU A 46 -2.61 2.62 -13.99
C LEU A 46 -2.64 2.53 -12.46
N SER A 47 -2.55 1.33 -11.90
CA SER A 47 -2.49 1.13 -10.46
C SER A 47 -1.19 1.72 -9.92
N LEU A 48 -1.31 2.51 -8.84
CA LEU A 48 -0.15 3.01 -8.10
C LEU A 48 0.67 1.85 -7.46
N PHE A 49 0.09 0.65 -7.41
CA PHE A 49 0.62 -0.55 -6.77
C PHE A 49 0.36 -1.75 -7.68
N ASN A 50 1.39 -2.29 -8.32
CA ASN A 50 1.26 -3.56 -9.03
C ASN A 50 1.23 -4.74 -8.03
N ALA A 51 0.65 -5.87 -8.41
CA ALA A 51 0.72 -7.13 -7.66
C ALA A 51 2.19 -7.55 -7.45
N ASP A 52 3.04 -7.36 -8.45
CA ASP A 52 4.48 -7.62 -8.38
C ASP A 52 5.18 -6.75 -7.33
N ASP A 53 4.79 -5.47 -7.22
CA ASP A 53 5.32 -4.58 -6.18
C ASP A 53 4.89 -5.04 -4.78
N CYS A 54 3.68 -5.58 -4.64
CA CYS A 54 3.21 -6.11 -3.34
C CYS A 54 3.98 -7.37 -2.94
N GLU A 55 4.26 -8.26 -3.89
CA GLU A 55 5.05 -9.47 -3.65
C GLU A 55 6.50 -9.13 -3.29
N GLY A 56 7.10 -8.17 -4.00
CA GLY A 56 8.44 -7.66 -3.71
C GLY A 56 8.55 -7.11 -2.28
N TYR A 57 7.55 -6.33 -1.85
CA TYR A 57 7.50 -5.80 -0.50
C TYR A 57 7.31 -6.90 0.54
N ALA A 58 6.36 -7.82 0.31
CA ALA A 58 6.07 -8.93 1.23
C ALA A 58 7.30 -9.79 1.47
N LYS A 59 8.08 -10.07 0.42
CA LYS A 59 9.33 -10.82 0.51
C LYS A 59 10.38 -10.14 1.38
N VAL A 60 10.57 -8.83 1.21
CA VAL A 60 11.50 -8.07 2.07
C VAL A 60 10.97 -7.99 3.50
N TRP A 61 9.66 -7.80 3.67
CA TRP A 61 9.01 -7.74 4.97
C TRP A 61 9.16 -9.04 5.78
N GLU A 62 9.07 -10.20 5.12
CA GLU A 62 9.23 -11.52 5.75
C GLU A 62 10.60 -11.69 6.44
N GLU A 63 11.66 -11.04 5.94
CA GLU A 63 12.98 -11.06 6.58
C GLU A 63 13.00 -10.36 7.95
N PHE A 64 12.09 -9.42 8.18
CA PHE A 64 12.02 -8.60 9.41
C PHE A 64 10.86 -8.99 10.34
N ASP A 65 9.87 -9.75 9.85
CA ASP A 65 8.75 -10.19 10.68
C ASP A 65 9.18 -11.30 11.64
N ARG A 66 9.09 -11.00 12.94
CA ARG A 66 9.46 -11.94 14.01
C ARG A 66 8.37 -12.99 14.28
N SER A 67 7.15 -12.79 13.77
CA SER A 67 5.98 -13.62 14.11
C SER A 67 5.51 -14.58 13.02
N GLY A 68 6.16 -14.60 11.84
CA GLY A 68 5.82 -15.55 10.77
C GLY A 68 4.35 -15.48 10.33
N GLY A 69 3.78 -14.27 10.24
CA GLY A 69 2.50 -14.05 9.56
C GLY A 69 1.22 -14.00 10.40
N ASN A 70 1.20 -14.42 11.68
CA ASN A 70 -0.03 -14.35 12.49
C ASN A 70 -0.35 -12.94 13.03
N CYS A 71 0.68 -12.17 13.35
CA CYS A 71 0.61 -10.75 13.72
C CYS A 71 1.92 -10.10 13.25
N PRO A 72 2.01 -9.59 12.01
CA PRO A 72 3.23 -9.00 11.50
C PRO A 72 3.58 -7.77 12.34
N THR A 73 4.68 -7.88 13.10
CA THR A 73 5.16 -6.79 13.95
C THR A 73 6.64 -6.58 13.71
N ILE A 74 7.03 -5.32 13.59
CA ILE A 74 8.42 -4.92 13.43
C ILE A 74 8.81 -4.04 14.63
N SER A 75 9.98 -4.29 15.21
CA SER A 75 10.55 -3.38 16.20
C SER A 75 11.00 -2.09 15.53
N ILE A 76 10.87 -0.95 16.20
CA ILE A 76 11.19 0.36 15.62
C ILE A 76 12.66 0.48 15.18
N GLU A 77 13.55 -0.26 15.83
CA GLU A 77 14.97 -0.41 15.46
C GLU A 77 15.17 -1.01 14.06
N ASN A 78 14.28 -1.91 13.64
CA ASN A 78 14.35 -2.61 12.35
C ASN A 78 13.66 -1.83 11.21
N LEU A 79 12.95 -0.73 11.53
CA LEU A 79 12.28 0.08 10.53
C LEU A 79 13.26 0.74 9.55
N ARG A 80 14.37 1.30 10.04
CA ARG A 80 15.39 1.92 9.18
C ARG A 80 16.09 0.88 8.28
N PRO A 81 16.57 -0.26 8.79
CA PRO A 81 17.10 -1.35 7.95
C PRO A 81 16.14 -1.82 6.86
N LEU A 82 14.84 -1.94 7.18
CA LEU A 82 13.81 -2.31 6.22
C LEU A 82 13.69 -1.28 5.08
N ILE A 83 13.65 0.01 5.42
CA ILE A 83 13.58 1.09 4.45
C ILE A 83 14.82 1.13 3.54
N GLU A 84 16.01 0.93 4.11
CA GLU A 84 17.25 0.87 3.35
C GLU A 84 17.28 -0.32 2.39
N ARG A 85 16.73 -1.48 2.80
CA ARG A 85 16.59 -2.66 1.94
C ARG A 85 15.62 -2.46 0.80
N LEU A 86 14.44 -1.89 1.08
CA LEU A 86 13.47 -1.57 0.02
C LEU A 86 14.06 -0.59 -1.00
N LYS A 87 14.82 0.41 -0.54
CA LYS A 87 15.53 1.34 -1.42
C LYS A 87 16.64 0.65 -2.24
N ALA A 88 17.38 -0.29 -1.66
CA ALA A 88 18.43 -1.02 -2.36
C ALA A 88 17.88 -1.93 -3.49
N ASN A 89 16.64 -2.41 -3.33
CA ASN A 89 15.94 -3.22 -4.33
C ASN A 89 15.18 -2.37 -5.38
N ASP A 90 15.39 -1.05 -5.42
CA ASP A 90 14.69 -0.10 -6.30
C ASP A 90 13.16 -0.22 -6.26
N HIS A 91 12.62 -0.50 -5.07
CA HIS A 91 11.20 -0.77 -4.90
C HIS A 91 10.35 0.50 -5.13
N ARG A 92 9.32 0.43 -5.98
CA ARG A 92 8.46 1.58 -6.33
C ARG A 92 7.76 2.22 -5.13
N VAL A 93 7.27 1.40 -4.19
CA VAL A 93 6.79 1.86 -2.88
C VAL A 93 7.95 2.14 -1.92
N GLY A 94 8.63 3.25 -2.18
CA GLY A 94 9.71 3.73 -1.32
C GLY A 94 9.17 4.56 -0.16
N PHE A 95 9.33 4.05 1.06
CA PHE A 95 9.54 4.94 2.19
C PHE A 95 10.90 5.61 1.96
N SER A 96 10.95 6.94 1.94
CA SER A 96 12.21 7.66 1.84
C SER A 96 12.47 8.43 3.12
N VAL A 97 13.68 8.28 3.65
CA VAL A 97 14.17 9.22 4.66
C VAL A 97 14.43 10.52 3.93
N SER A 98 13.54 11.49 4.10
CA SER A 98 13.79 12.85 3.60
C SER A 98 14.93 13.46 4.41
N SER A 99 16.04 13.74 3.75
CA SER A 99 17.18 14.48 4.31
C SER A 99 16.84 15.95 4.55
N ASP A 100 15.72 16.44 4.00
CA ASP A 100 15.29 17.83 4.12
C ASP A 100 14.77 18.11 5.52
N TRP A 101 15.61 18.75 6.33
CA TRP A 101 15.27 19.12 7.69
C TRP A 101 14.01 19.99 7.80
N ASN A 102 13.76 20.84 6.81
CA ASN A 102 12.56 21.68 6.78
C ASN A 102 11.29 20.86 6.51
N ARG A 103 11.39 19.83 5.66
CA ARG A 103 10.27 18.92 5.38
C ARG A 103 9.99 18.02 6.58
N TYR A 104 11.04 17.51 7.23
CA TYR A 104 10.94 16.81 8.51
C TYR A 104 10.22 17.67 9.53
N LYS A 105 10.68 18.91 9.76
CA LYS A 105 10.03 19.85 10.69
C LYS A 105 8.57 20.11 10.34
N ALA A 106 8.22 20.29 9.07
CA ALA A 106 6.84 20.54 8.68
C ALA A 106 5.92 19.33 8.91
N VAL A 107 6.40 18.12 8.60
CA VAL A 107 5.66 16.87 8.84
C VAL A 107 5.56 16.59 10.33
N TRP A 108 6.67 16.69 11.05
CA TRP A 108 6.73 16.56 12.50
C TRP A 108 5.79 17.57 13.15
N CYS A 109 5.87 18.85 12.78
CA CYS A 109 4.93 19.86 13.25
C CYS A 109 3.49 19.48 12.95
N ARG A 110 3.13 18.97 11.77
CA ARG A 110 1.73 18.55 11.47
C ARG A 110 1.26 17.36 12.31
N VAL A 111 2.12 16.36 12.49
CA VAL A 111 1.83 15.18 13.31
C VAL A 111 1.67 15.59 14.78
N MET A 112 2.53 16.50 15.23
CA MET A 112 2.55 17.02 16.59
C MET A 112 1.47 18.09 16.85
N THR A 113 1.06 18.87 15.85
CA THR A 113 0.08 19.95 16.01
C THR A 113 -1.36 19.49 15.88
N ASN A 114 -1.62 18.24 15.49
CA ASN A 114 -2.94 17.64 15.60
C ASN A 114 -3.04 16.76 16.87
N PRO A 115 -3.39 17.35 18.02
CA PRO A 115 -3.51 16.64 19.29
C PRO A 115 -4.54 15.49 19.25
N ALA A 116 -5.41 15.40 18.25
CA ALA A 116 -6.38 14.32 18.12
C ALA A 116 -5.76 12.94 17.84
N PHE A 117 -4.53 12.89 17.27
CA PHE A 117 -3.82 11.64 17.02
C PHE A 117 -2.99 11.15 18.21
N PHE A 118 -2.87 11.94 19.28
CA PHE A 118 -2.14 11.53 20.47
C PHE A 118 -3.03 10.69 21.40
N PRO A 119 -2.50 9.59 21.96
CA PRO A 119 -3.24 8.74 22.87
C PRO A 119 -3.72 9.48 24.13
N TYR A 120 -4.88 9.05 24.63
CA TYR A 120 -5.55 9.62 25.79
C TYR A 120 -5.19 8.84 27.06
N GLY A 121 -4.99 9.54 28.17
CA GLY A 121 -4.78 8.92 29.49
C GLY A 121 -3.60 7.94 29.55
N ALA A 122 -3.88 6.71 30.01
CA ALA A 122 -2.87 5.70 30.33
C ALA A 122 -2.15 5.07 29.11
N GLU A 123 -2.62 5.33 27.89
CA GLU A 123 -1.99 4.88 26.63
C GLU A 123 -0.94 5.88 26.09
N GLY A 124 -0.64 6.93 26.86
CA GLY A 124 0.40 7.90 26.55
C GLY A 124 1.80 7.29 26.44
N LEU A 125 2.69 7.96 25.72
CA LEU A 125 4.09 7.56 25.66
C LEU A 125 4.73 7.71 27.04
N LYS A 126 5.09 6.60 27.68
CA LYS A 126 5.74 6.63 29.00
C LYS A 126 7.18 7.14 28.86
N ILE A 127 7.54 8.10 29.71
CA ILE A 127 8.90 8.62 29.77
C ILE A 127 9.76 7.60 30.53
N LYS A 128 10.88 7.19 29.94
CA LYS A 128 11.73 6.12 30.46
C LYS A 128 12.59 6.58 31.64
N ASP A 129 12.92 7.87 31.69
CA ASP A 129 13.73 8.48 32.75
C ASP A 129 12.85 9.06 33.88
N GLU A 130 12.90 8.39 35.03
CA GLU A 130 12.17 8.77 36.24
C GLU A 130 12.57 10.17 36.76
N SER A 131 13.83 10.56 36.56
CA SER A 131 14.36 11.88 36.92
C SER A 131 13.77 13.03 36.10
N LEU A 132 13.43 12.78 34.82
CA LEU A 132 12.78 13.74 33.95
C LEU A 132 11.27 13.83 34.22
N SER A 133 10.66 12.70 34.59
CA SER A 133 9.27 12.65 35.06
C SER A 133 9.06 13.52 36.30
N GLU A 134 9.93 13.42 37.30
CA GLU A 134 9.86 14.25 38.51
C GLU A 134 10.17 15.73 38.25
N LYS A 135 11.16 16.03 37.38
CA LYS A 135 11.55 17.41 37.04
C LYS A 135 10.42 18.19 36.36
N TYR A 136 9.61 17.53 35.54
CA TYR A 136 8.56 18.17 34.75
C TYR A 136 7.13 17.83 35.20
N GLY A 137 6.97 16.87 36.13
CA GLY A 137 5.66 16.43 36.64
C GLY A 137 4.82 15.71 35.60
N ILE A 138 5.45 14.95 34.69
CA ILE A 138 4.80 14.29 33.56
C ILE A 138 5.24 12.83 33.52
N GLU A 139 4.35 11.90 33.86
CA GLU A 139 4.61 10.46 33.80
C GLU A 139 4.44 9.89 32.38
N ALA A 140 3.55 10.49 31.60
CA ALA A 140 3.26 10.08 30.22
C ALA A 140 2.93 11.26 29.31
N ILE A 141 3.42 11.19 28.08
CA ILE A 141 3.12 12.14 27.01
C ILE A 141 1.72 11.81 26.47
N THR A 142 0.74 12.61 26.90
CA THR A 142 -0.66 12.50 26.50
C THR A 142 -1.12 13.74 25.75
N ARG A 143 -2.27 13.65 25.06
CA ARG A 143 -2.92 14.79 24.40
C ARG A 143 -3.11 16.00 25.33
N GLU A 144 -3.46 15.78 26.59
CA GLU A 144 -3.76 16.84 27.57
C GLU A 144 -2.49 17.58 28.01
N ASN A 145 -1.37 16.86 28.10
CA ASN A 145 -0.07 17.40 28.49
C ASN A 145 0.80 17.79 27.29
N PHE A 146 0.27 17.71 26.08
CA PHE A 146 1.03 17.91 24.85
C PHE A 146 1.76 19.26 24.78
N GLY A 147 1.06 20.36 25.14
CA GLY A 147 1.69 21.69 25.24
C GLY A 147 2.75 21.79 26.34
N LYS A 148 2.57 21.04 27.44
CA LYS A 148 3.55 20.91 28.53
C LYS A 148 4.70 19.95 28.21
N CYS A 149 4.65 19.17 27.14
CA CYS A 149 5.80 18.41 26.65
C CYS A 149 6.54 19.23 25.59
N PHE A 150 5.83 19.69 24.56
CA PHE A 150 6.42 20.21 23.33
C PHE A 150 6.42 21.74 23.18
N GLY A 151 5.87 22.49 24.13
CA GLY A 151 5.87 23.97 24.11
C GLY A 151 7.25 24.64 24.25
N ASN A 152 8.29 23.89 24.61
CA ASN A 152 9.68 24.35 24.60
C ASN A 152 10.52 23.30 23.85
N SER A 153 11.21 23.72 22.80
CA SER A 153 12.00 22.83 21.94
C SER A 153 13.16 22.16 22.67
N ALA A 154 13.76 22.79 23.68
CA ALA A 154 14.83 22.17 24.48
C ALA A 154 14.28 21.04 25.36
N ARG A 155 13.13 21.28 25.99
CA ARG A 155 12.43 20.27 26.81
C ARG A 155 11.92 19.11 25.96
N ALA A 156 11.42 19.38 24.75
CA ALA A 156 10.97 18.34 23.83
C ALA A 156 12.07 17.36 23.44
N VAL A 157 13.31 17.85 23.31
CA VAL A 157 14.48 17.00 23.01
C VAL A 157 14.92 16.19 24.22
N GLU A 158 14.74 16.70 25.44
CA GLU A 158 15.02 15.93 26.66
C GLU A 158 14.00 14.79 26.88
N LEU A 159 12.76 14.93 26.40
CA LEU A 159 11.66 13.99 26.65
C LEU A 159 11.48 12.90 25.57
N LEU A 160 12.16 13.02 24.43
CA LEU A 160 12.12 12.08 23.29
C LEU A 160 13.37 11.19 23.27
#